data_AF-A0A936IFZ1-F1
#
_entry.id   AF-A0A936IFZ1-F1
#
_cell.length_a   1.000
_cell.length_b   1.000
_cell.length_c   1.000
_cell.angle_alpha   90.00
_cell.angle_beta   90.00
_cell.angle_gamma   90.00
#
_symmetry.space_group_name_H-M   'P 1'
#
loop_
_entity.id
_entity.type
_entity.pdbx_description
1 polymer ?
#
loop_
_entity_poly.entity_id
_entity_poly.type
_entity_poly.pdbx_seq_one_letter_code
_entity_poly.pdbx_strand_id
1 'polypeptide(L)'
;MSTSLGPDIYVAKYSDFNINSNTVKSLEFEGNTFTIKAYPNPSNGVYNLKLDEITNNSYITIYNNMGEKILRKKLDSNLFSIDISEKMPGLYYLILSHGKKKSSLKLLKTN
;
A
#
# COMPACT_ATOMS: atom_id res chain seq x y z
N MET A 1 9.44 12.42 -49.65
CA MET A 1 8.78 13.15 -48.54
C MET A 1 8.54 12.16 -47.43
N SER A 2 9.31 12.24 -46.35
CA SER A 2 9.20 11.36 -45.18
C SER A 2 8.55 12.16 -44.05
N THR A 3 7.36 11.78 -43.61
CA THR A 3 6.74 12.34 -42.41
C THR A 3 6.94 11.34 -41.29
N SER A 4 7.92 11.63 -40.44
CA SER A 4 8.19 10.96 -39.18
C SER A 4 6.99 11.13 -38.25
N LEU A 5 6.30 10.03 -37.92
CA LEU A 5 5.29 9.99 -36.86
C LEU A 5 6.02 10.13 -35.52
N GLY A 6 5.87 11.29 -34.88
CA GLY A 6 6.36 11.53 -33.53
C GLY A 6 5.68 10.59 -32.51
N PRO A 7 6.30 10.36 -31.34
CA PRO A 7 5.75 9.43 -30.36
C PRO A 7 4.42 9.95 -29.79
N ASP A 8 3.39 9.11 -29.86
CA ASP A 8 2.11 9.32 -29.17
C ASP A 8 2.34 9.37 -27.66
N ILE A 9 2.49 10.58 -27.10
CA ILE A 9 2.61 10.79 -25.66
C ILE A 9 1.24 10.56 -25.03
N TYR A 10 1.03 9.38 -24.45
CA TYR A 10 -0.07 9.13 -23.52
C TYR A 10 0.19 9.87 -22.21
N VAL A 11 -0.46 11.01 -22.01
CA VAL A 11 -0.52 11.68 -20.71
C VAL A 11 -1.60 11.01 -19.87
N ALA A 12 -1.19 10.13 -18.95
CA ALA A 12 -2.06 9.76 -17.84
C ALA A 12 -2.22 11.00 -16.96
N LYS A 13 -3.43 11.59 -16.92
CA LYS A 13 -3.79 12.64 -15.94
C LYS A 13 -3.61 12.04 -14.54
N TYR A 14 -2.50 12.33 -13.89
CA TYR A 14 -2.40 12.18 -12.45
C TYR A 14 -3.17 13.33 -11.83
N SER A 15 -4.30 13.00 -11.19
CA SER A 15 -5.01 13.91 -10.29
C SER A 15 -4.05 14.33 -9.17
N ASP A 16 -3.62 15.60 -9.23
CA ASP A 16 -2.94 16.41 -8.22
C ASP A 16 -2.16 15.66 -7.13
N PHE A 17 -0.88 15.44 -7.41
CA PHE A 17 0.10 15.01 -6.41
C PHE A 17 0.61 16.24 -5.64
N ASN A 18 -0.05 16.58 -4.53
CA ASN A 18 0.41 17.66 -3.64
C ASN A 18 1.34 17.08 -2.57
N ILE A 19 2.66 17.24 -2.72
CA ILE A 19 3.64 16.84 -1.70
C ILE A 19 3.87 18.00 -0.76
N ASN A 20 3.08 18.10 0.32
CA ASN A 20 3.46 18.94 1.45
C ASN A 20 4.06 18.04 2.52
N SER A 21 5.39 18.08 2.61
CA SER A 21 6.19 17.46 3.66
C SER A 21 5.80 18.00 5.04
N ASN A 22 5.49 17.10 5.97
CA ASN A 22 5.36 17.34 7.41
C ASN A 22 4.47 18.50 7.85
N THR A 23 3.15 18.31 7.88
CA THR A 23 2.25 18.79 8.96
C THR A 23 0.96 17.97 8.91
N VAL A 24 0.51 17.47 10.05
CA VAL A 24 -0.76 16.75 10.22
C VAL A 24 -1.90 17.61 9.69
N LYS A 25 -2.52 17.19 8.57
CA LYS A 25 -3.85 17.64 8.20
C LYS A 25 -4.66 16.40 7.86
N SER A 26 -5.46 15.98 8.83
CA SER A 26 -6.67 15.20 8.58
C SER A 26 -7.49 15.94 7.52
N LEU A 27 -7.38 15.51 6.27
CA LEU A 27 -8.44 15.66 5.30
C LEU A 27 -9.28 14.40 5.47
N GLU A 28 -10.36 14.51 6.22
CA GLU A 28 -11.40 13.48 6.26
C GLU A 28 -12.01 13.43 4.86
N PHE A 29 -11.50 12.53 4.03
CA PHE A 29 -12.21 12.09 2.85
C PHE A 29 -13.42 11.30 3.35
N GLU A 30 -14.58 11.96 3.41
CA GLU A 30 -15.89 11.32 3.58
C GLU A 30 -16.18 10.43 2.37
N GLY A 31 -15.56 9.26 2.38
CA GLY A 31 -15.67 8.29 1.33
C GLY A 31 -15.19 6.94 1.83
N ASN A 32 -15.86 6.37 2.84
CA ASN A 32 -15.72 4.98 3.31
C ASN A 32 -14.36 4.35 2.98
N THR A 33 -13.32 4.96 3.55
CA THR A 33 -11.92 4.59 3.31
C THR A 33 -11.55 3.63 4.43
N PHE A 34 -11.31 2.36 4.10
CA PHE A 34 -10.84 1.40 5.09
C PHE A 34 -9.39 1.73 5.44
N THR A 35 -9.18 2.17 6.68
CA THR A 35 -7.86 2.52 7.20
C THR A 35 -7.16 1.26 7.71
N ILE A 36 -5.87 1.15 7.40
CA ILE A 36 -4.98 0.13 7.95
C ILE A 36 -3.80 0.80 8.64
N LYS A 37 -3.49 0.34 9.85
CA LYS A 37 -2.33 0.76 10.63
C LYS A 37 -1.39 -0.43 10.78
N ALA A 38 -0.08 -0.18 10.68
CA ALA A 38 0.96 -1.17 10.92
C ALA A 38 1.91 -0.68 12.01
N TYR A 39 2.23 -1.56 12.96
CA TYR A 39 3.17 -1.26 14.03
C TYR A 39 3.96 -2.50 14.47
N PRO A 40 5.25 -2.35 14.83
CA PRO A 40 6.03 -1.13 14.66
C PRO A 40 6.32 -0.88 13.16
N ASN A 41 6.52 0.38 12.78
CA ASN A 41 7.02 0.76 11.46
C ASN A 41 7.91 1.98 11.65
N PRO A 42 9.25 1.85 11.59
CA PRO A 42 10.02 0.71 11.06
C PRO A 42 10.00 -0.56 11.92
N SER A 43 10.41 -1.72 11.37
CA SER A 43 10.42 -3.02 12.06
C SER A 43 11.56 -3.94 11.58
N ASN A 44 11.86 -5.00 12.34
CA ASN A 44 12.70 -6.14 11.94
C ASN A 44 11.95 -7.18 11.08
N GLY A 45 10.83 -6.77 10.47
CA GLY A 45 10.05 -7.61 9.55
C GLY A 45 8.77 -8.20 10.14
N VAL A 46 8.50 -8.02 11.43
CA VAL A 46 7.23 -8.43 12.06
C VAL A 46 6.35 -7.21 12.26
N TYR A 47 5.14 -7.23 11.71
CA TYR A 47 4.19 -6.12 11.76
C TYR A 47 2.85 -6.59 12.30
N ASN A 48 2.38 -5.93 13.35
CA ASN A 48 0.98 -6.02 13.77
C ASN A 48 0.16 -5.05 12.94
N LEU A 49 -0.93 -5.56 12.39
CA LEU A 49 -1.84 -4.83 11.53
C LEU A 49 -3.18 -4.68 12.23
N LYS A 50 -3.67 -3.45 12.24
CA LYS A 50 -5.00 -3.10 12.73
C LYS A 50 -5.80 -2.43 11.62
N LEU A 51 -6.97 -2.99 11.34
CA LEU A 51 -7.97 -2.42 10.46
C LEU A 51 -9.10 -1.86 11.30
N ASP A 52 -9.65 -0.72 10.90
CA ASP A 52 -10.79 -0.14 11.60
C ASP A 52 -12.06 -0.99 11.37
N GLU A 53 -12.22 -1.57 10.17
CA GLU A 53 -13.31 -2.48 9.83
C GLU A 53 -12.82 -3.61 8.92
N ILE A 54 -13.38 -4.81 9.10
CA ILE A 54 -13.26 -5.91 8.13
C ILE A 54 -14.58 -5.99 7.40
N THR A 55 -14.48 -6.08 6.09
CA THR A 55 -15.58 -6.50 5.24
C THR A 55 -15.27 -7.85 4.64
N ASN A 56 -16.32 -8.64 4.38
CA ASN A 56 -16.19 -9.96 3.76
C ASN A 56 -15.36 -9.87 2.48
N ASN A 57 -14.49 -10.87 2.25
CA ASN A 57 -13.65 -10.95 1.06
C ASN A 57 -12.55 -9.85 0.95
N SER A 58 -12.01 -9.42 2.08
CA SER A 58 -10.83 -8.55 2.14
C SER A 58 -9.53 -9.36 2.02
N TYR A 59 -8.54 -8.80 1.33
CA TYR A 59 -7.21 -9.40 1.18
C TYR A 59 -6.13 -8.36 1.44
N ILE A 60 -5.02 -8.82 2.03
CA ILE A 60 -3.77 -8.09 2.01
C ILE A 60 -2.80 -8.74 1.05
N THR A 61 -2.08 -7.91 0.30
CA THR A 61 -0.97 -8.32 -0.54
C THR A 61 0.24 -7.46 -0.20
N ILE A 62 1.42 -8.07 -0.03
CA ILE A 62 2.67 -7.34 0.17
C ILE A 62 3.55 -7.50 -1.05
N TYR A 63 4.16 -6.40 -1.47
CA TYR A 63 5.14 -6.33 -2.53
C TYR A 63 6.46 -5.78 -2.02
N ASN A 64 7.59 -6.22 -2.57
CA ASN A 64 8.87 -5.55 -2.38
C ASN A 64 8.99 -4.31 -3.30
N ASN A 65 10.11 -3.60 -3.21
CA ASN A 65 10.41 -2.43 -4.02
C ASN A 65 10.56 -2.72 -5.52
N MET A 66 10.79 -3.97 -5.92
CA MET A 66 10.84 -4.41 -7.32
C MET A 66 9.45 -4.78 -7.87
N GLY A 67 8.39 -4.69 -7.06
CA GLY A 67 7.04 -5.09 -7.46
C GLY A 67 6.79 -6.60 -7.39
N GLU A 68 7.72 -7.38 -6.83
CA GLU A 68 7.52 -8.81 -6.59
C GLU A 68 6.52 -9.01 -5.45
N LYS A 69 5.56 -9.90 -5.64
CA LYS A 69 4.55 -10.24 -4.63
C LYS A 69 5.14 -11.20 -3.60
N ILE A 70 5.35 -10.70 -2.39
CA ILE A 70 5.89 -11.46 -1.26
C ILE A 70 4.83 -12.38 -0.64
N LEU A 71 3.62 -11.87 -0.44
CA LEU A 71 2.51 -12.67 0.10
C LEU A 71 1.16 -12.11 -0.31
N ARG A 72 0.15 -12.96 -0.26
CA ARG A 72 -1.27 -12.57 -0.30
C ARG A 72 -2.06 -13.40 0.70
N LYS A 73 -2.81 -12.73 1.58
CA LYS A 73 -3.60 -13.37 2.64
C LYS A 73 -5.03 -12.82 2.62
N LYS A 74 -6.01 -13.72 2.72
CA LYS A 74 -7.41 -13.35 2.97
C LYS A 74 -7.56 -12.98 4.44
N LEU A 75 -8.28 -11.91 4.74
CA LEU A 75 -8.51 -11.46 6.10
C LEU A 75 -9.75 -12.11 6.70
N ASP A 76 -9.58 -12.59 7.92
CA ASP A 76 -10.57 -13.19 8.82
C ASP A 76 -10.72 -12.40 10.13
N SER A 77 -9.74 -11.56 10.46
CA SER A 77 -9.70 -10.69 11.65
C SER A 77 -9.22 -9.26 11.29
N ASN A 78 -9.59 -8.30 12.14
CA ASN A 78 -9.21 -6.88 12.03
C ASN A 78 -7.84 -6.65 12.67
N LEU A 79 -7.38 -7.62 13.45
CA LEU A 79 -6.10 -7.66 14.13
C LEU A 79 -5.39 -8.94 13.74
N PHE A 80 -4.20 -8.79 13.16
CA PHE A 80 -3.35 -9.92 12.79
C PHE A 80 -1.91 -9.47 12.63
N SER A 81 -1.00 -10.43 12.61
CA SER A 81 0.42 -10.19 12.38
C SER A 81 0.83 -10.68 11.00
N ILE A 82 1.84 -10.03 10.44
CA ILE A 82 2.56 -10.46 9.25
C ILE A 82 4.04 -10.52 9.59
N ASP A 83 4.66 -11.60 9.16
CA ASP A 83 6.10 -11.83 9.27
C ASP A 83 6.73 -11.84 7.87
N ILE A 84 7.64 -10.90 7.64
CA ILE A 84 8.55 -10.82 6.50
C ILE A 84 10.00 -10.72 6.97
N SER A 85 10.32 -11.18 8.19
CA SER A 85 11.66 -11.14 8.80
C SER A 85 12.73 -11.80 7.94
N GLU A 86 12.38 -12.89 7.24
CA GLU A 86 13.27 -13.61 6.31
C GLU A 86 13.54 -12.86 4.99
N LYS A 87 12.89 -11.72 4.75
CA LYS A 87 13.09 -10.93 3.52
C LYS A 87 14.17 -9.87 3.72
N MET A 88 14.79 -9.42 2.64
CA MET A 88 15.86 -8.42 2.73
C MET A 88 15.35 -7.11 3.35
N PRO A 89 16.17 -6.39 4.15
CA PRO A 89 15.84 -5.04 4.59
C PRO A 89 15.49 -4.13 3.42
N GLY A 90 14.53 -3.23 3.61
CA GLY A 90 14.07 -2.35 2.54
C GLY A 90 12.61 -1.90 2.67
N LEU A 91 12.16 -1.22 1.63
CA LEU A 91 10.80 -0.71 1.51
C LEU A 91 9.87 -1.77 0.92
N TYR A 92 8.74 -1.98 1.60
CA TYR A 92 7.67 -2.85 1.15
C TYR A 92 6.37 -2.07 1.04
N TYR A 93 5.49 -2.56 0.16
CA TYR A 93 4.16 -2.00 -0.07
C TYR A 93 3.12 -3.02 0.34
N LEU A 94 2.37 -2.67 1.38
CA LEU A 94 1.18 -3.40 1.78
C LEU A 94 -0.02 -2.82 1.03
N ILE A 95 -0.82 -3.68 0.41
CA ILE A 95 -2.06 -3.31 -0.27
C ILE A 95 -3.21 -4.09 0.37
N LEU A 96 -4.13 -3.36 1.01
CA LEU A 96 -5.44 -3.86 1.40
C LEU A 96 -6.39 -3.74 0.22
N SER A 97 -7.08 -4.81 -0.14
CA SER A 97 -8.08 -4.82 -1.20
C SER A 97 -9.39 -5.42 -0.71
N HIS A 98 -10.49 -4.74 -1.02
CA HIS A 98 -11.86 -5.20 -0.77
C HIS A 98 -12.73 -4.88 -1.99
N GLY A 99 -13.12 -5.91 -2.75
CA GLY A 99 -13.81 -5.73 -4.02
C GLY A 99 -13.02 -4.83 -4.97
N LYS A 100 -13.60 -3.68 -5.35
CA LYS A 100 -12.94 -2.66 -6.20
C LYS A 100 -12.10 -1.64 -5.42
N LYS A 101 -12.22 -1.59 -4.09
CA LYS A 101 -11.49 -0.63 -3.25
C LYS A 101 -10.12 -1.16 -2.89
N LYS A 102 -9.13 -0.27 -2.89
CA LYS A 102 -7.76 -0.56 -2.45
C LYS A 102 -7.24 0.56 -1.55
N SER A 103 -6.46 0.19 -0.55
CA SER A 103 -5.70 1.09 0.31
C SER A 103 -4.26 0.58 0.41
N SER A 104 -3.28 1.47 0.51
CA SER A 104 -1.87 1.10 0.54
C SER A 104 -1.14 1.71 1.72
N LEU A 105 -0.14 0.98 2.23
CA LEU A 105 0.70 1.39 3.34
C LEU A 105 2.15 0.99 3.05
N LYS A 106 3.09 1.90 3.33
CA LYS A 106 4.53 1.63 3.24
C LYS A 106 5.03 1.00 4.53
N LEU A 107 5.80 -0.08 4.41
CA LEU A 107 6.45 -0.77 5.53
C LEU A 107 7.96 -0.68 5.37
N LEU A 108 8.68 -0.25 6.39
CA LEU A 108 10.13 -0.16 6.39
C LEU A 108 10.76 -1.26 7.24
N LYS A 109 11.37 -2.26 6.59
CA LYS A 109 12.14 -3.32 7.26
C LYS A 109 13.60 -2.91 7.41
N THR A 110 14.15 -3.00 8.62
CA THR A 110 15.51 -2.50 8.92
C THR A 110 16.56 -3.57 9.20
N ASN A 111 16.18 -4.75 9.69
CA ASN A 111 17.07 -5.89 9.94
C ASN A 111 16.38 -7.17 9.52
#